data_AF-A0A3D1BA06-F1
#
_entry.id   AF-A0A3D1BA06-F1
#
_cell.length_a   1.000
_cell.length_b   1.000
_cell.length_c   1.000
_cell.angle_alpha   90.00
_cell.angle_beta   90.00
_cell.angle_gamma   90.00
#
_symmetry.space_group_name_H-M   'P 1'
#
loop_
_entity.id
_entity.type
_entity.pdbx_description
1 polymer ?
#
loop_
_entity_poly.entity_id
_entity_poly.type
_entity_poly.pdbx_seq_one_letter_code
_entity_poly.pdbx_strand_id
1 'polypeptide(L)' 'MTSLKTLCASLVLAGLSSLAMAADNPLSVHVLNLNDGLPSPDVKVTLEKQNGNQWAALSDGVTNQRGRITALYPQ' A
#
# COMPACT_ATOMS: atom_id res chain seq x y z
N MET A 1 -42.09 1.76 -19.05
CA MET A 1 -40.96 0.84 -19.35
C MET A 1 -39.58 1.45 -19.09
N THR A 2 -39.42 2.78 -19.20
CA THR A 2 -38.16 3.48 -18.93
C THR A 2 -37.76 3.47 -17.45
N SER A 3 -38.69 3.70 -16.51
CA SER A 3 -38.37 3.76 -15.07
C SER A 3 -37.84 2.44 -14.49
N LEU A 4 -38.37 1.29 -14.96
CA LEU A 4 -37.88 -0.03 -14.53
C LEU A 4 -36.45 -0.30 -15.03
N LYS A 5 -36.13 0.14 -16.25
CA LYS A 5 -34.77 0.06 -16.80
C LYS A 5 -33.79 0.91 -16.00
N THR A 6 -34.21 2.12 -15.62
CA THR A 6 -33.39 3.02 -14.79
C THR A 6 -33.15 2.43 -13.40
N LEU A 7 -34.16 1.83 -12.78
CA LEU A 7 -34.03 1.17 -11.47
C LEU A 7 -33.07 -0.03 -11.51
N CYS A 8 -33.17 -0.88 -12.53
CA CYS A 8 -32.23 -1.99 -12.71
C CYS A 8 -30.80 -1.48 -12.93
N ALA A 9 -30.63 -0.42 -13.73
CA ALA A 9 -29.32 0.18 -13.98
C ALA A 9 -28.69 0.77 -12.70
N SER A 10 -29.49 1.45 -11.87
CA SER A 10 -29.00 2.01 -10.60
C SER A 10 -28.63 0.91 -9.60
N LEU A 11 -29.36 -0.21 -9.57
CA LEU A 11 -29.06 -1.34 -8.70
C LEU A 11 -27.74 -2.02 -9.08
N VAL A 12 -27.50 -2.20 -10.38
CA VAL A 12 -26.23 -2.73 -10.88
C VAL A 12 -25.07 -1.79 -10.54
N LEU A 13 -25.25 -0.48 -10.74
CA LEU A 13 -24.21 0.49 -10.45
C LEU A 13 -23.86 0.56 -8.95
N ALA A 14 -24.86 0.44 -8.08
CA ALA A 14 -24.67 0.37 -6.62
C ALA A 14 -23.99 -0.94 -6.17
N GLY A 15 -24.22 -2.06 -6.85
CA GLY A 15 -23.53 -3.32 -6.57
C GLY A 15 -22.02 -3.22 -6.86
N LEU A 16 -21.65 -2.54 -7.95
CA LEU A 16 -20.25 -2.40 -8.38
C LEU A 16 -19.42 -1.49 -7.45
N SER A 17 -20.03 -0.57 -6.70
CA SER A 17 -19.31 0.31 -5.75
C SER A 17 -18.61 -0.44 -4.61
N SER A 18 -18.94 -1.70 -4.36
CA SER A 18 -18.31 -2.54 -3.33
C SER A 18 -17.02 -3.23 -3.78
N LEU A 19 -16.64 -3.14 -5.06
CA LEU A 19 -15.46 -3.81 -5.63
C LEU A 19 -14.15 -3.04 -5.43
N ALA A 20 -14.14 -1.95 -4.66
CA ALA A 20 -12.92 -1.22 -4.35
C ALA A 20 -12.01 -2.09 -3.45
N MET A 21 -10.95 -2.65 -4.03
CA MET A 21 -9.93 -3.40 -3.31
C MET A 21 -8.88 -2.42 -2.76
N ALA A 22 -8.67 -2.44 -1.46
CA ALA A 22 -7.52 -1.77 -0.85
C ALA A 22 -6.23 -2.53 -1.20
N ALA A 23 -5.08 -1.86 -1.11
CA ALA A 23 -3.80 -2.54 -1.25
C ALA A 23 -3.62 -3.56 -0.13
N ASP A 24 -3.20 -4.79 -0.49
CA ASP A 24 -2.97 -5.89 0.47
C ASP A 24 -1.92 -5.56 1.55
N ASN A 25 -1.09 -4.54 1.31
CA ASN A 25 -0.16 -4.02 2.31
C ASN A 25 -0.34 -2.51 2.50
N PRO A 26 -0.61 -2.03 3.73
CA PRO A 26 -0.85 -0.61 3.98
C PRO A 26 0.43 0.24 3.99
N LEU A 27 1.63 -0.36 3.99
CA LEU A 27 2.89 0.36 4.14
C LEU A 27 3.92 -0.01 3.08
N SER A 28 4.36 0.98 2.31
CA SER A 28 5.46 0.86 1.35
C SER A 28 6.53 1.90 1.60
N VAL A 29 7.75 1.62 1.15
CA VAL A 29 8.92 2.51 1.30
C VAL A 29 9.54 2.78 -0.07
N HIS A 30 10.09 3.99 -0.24
CA HIS A 30 10.89 4.38 -1.39
C HIS A 30 12.10 5.20 -0.92
N VAL A 31 13.29 4.81 -1.36
CA VAL A 31 14.55 5.49 -1.05
C VAL A 31 15.16 6.01 -2.35
N LEU A 32 15.43 7.31 -2.37
CA LEU A 32 16.04 8.02 -3.49
C LEU A 32 17.38 8.61 -3.03
N ASN A 33 18.44 8.41 -3.82
CA ASN A 33 19.72 9.08 -3.61
C ASN A 33 19.67 10.48 -4.20
N LEU A 34 19.86 11.51 -3.37
CA LEU A 34 19.79 12.91 -3.82
C LEU A 34 21.09 13.40 -4.48
N ASN A 35 22.19 12.62 -4.42
CA ASN A 35 23.45 13.00 -5.05
C ASN A 35 23.42 12.78 -6.57
N ASP A 36 22.83 11.67 -7.02
CA ASP A 36 22.75 11.26 -8.43
C ASP A 36 21.30 11.25 -8.97
N GLY A 37 20.31 11.40 -8.10
CA GLY A 37 18.89 11.38 -8.47
C GLY A 37 18.36 9.99 -8.83
N LEU A 38 19.11 8.92 -8.54
CA LEU A 38 18.73 7.54 -8.85
C LEU A 38 18.11 6.84 -7.62
N PRO A 39 17.25 5.83 -7.83
CA PRO A 39 16.76 5.01 -6.73
C PRO A 39 17.89 4.27 -6.02
N SER A 40 17.77 4.08 -4.70
CA SER A 40 18.78 3.36 -3.91
C SER A 40 18.39 1.89 -3.70
N PRO A 41 18.93 0.94 -4.49
CA PRO A 41 18.73 -0.48 -4.25
C PRO A 41 19.50 -0.95 -3.00
N ASP A 42 19.12 -2.12 -2.50
CA ASP A 42 19.84 -2.87 -1.46
C ASP A 42 19.97 -2.15 -0.10
N VAL A 43 19.10 -1.18 0.16
CA VAL A 43 19.00 -0.48 1.45
C VAL A 43 18.15 -1.31 2.42
N LYS A 44 18.74 -1.70 3.55
CA LYS A 44 18.03 -2.35 4.65
C LYS A 44 17.14 -1.33 5.38
N VAL A 45 15.87 -1.69 5.58
CA VAL A 45 14.88 -0.88 6.30
C VAL A 45 14.23 -1.74 7.37
N THR A 46 14.06 -1.19 8.58
CA THR A 46 13.36 -1.83 9.69
C THR A 46 12.11 -1.03 10.03
N LEU A 47 10.99 -1.71 10.26
CA LEU A 47 9.76 -1.14 10.77
C LEU A 47 9.61 -1.49 12.25
N GLU A 48 9.37 -0.47 13.07
CA GLU A 48 9.12 -0.63 14.50
C GLU A 48 7.85 0.10 14.91
N LYS A 49 7.19 -0.39 15.96
CA LYS A 49 6.04 0.26 16.58
C LYS A 49 6.36 0.65 18.01
N GLN A 50 6.06 1.91 18.33
CA GLN A 50 6.16 2.41 19.69
C GLN A 50 4.99 1.88 20.55
N ASN A 51 5.33 1.28 21.69
CA ASN A 51 4.41 0.84 22.73
C ASN A 51 4.84 1.49 24.06
N GLY A 52 4.23 2.63 24.39
CA GLY A 52 4.64 3.45 25.53
C GLY A 52 6.06 4.01 25.36
N ASN A 53 6.98 3.63 26.25
CA ASN A 53 8.38 4.04 26.22
C ASN A 53 9.30 3.04 25.50
N GLN A 54 8.75 2.01 24.86
CA GLN A 54 9.54 0.98 24.17
C GLN A 54 9.19 0.92 22.68
N TRP A 55 10.18 0.51 21.88
CA TRP A 55 10.02 0.19 20.47
C TRP A 55 10.05 -1.33 20.29
N ALA A 56 9.11 -1.85 19.52
CA ALA A 56 9.05 -3.26 19.13
C ALA A 56 9.22 -3.38 17.62
N ALA A 57 10.19 -4.18 17.18
CA ALA A 57 10.35 -4.52 15.77
C ALA A 57 9.12 -5.26 15.25
N LEU A 58 8.63 -4.84 14.09
CA LEU A 58 7.50 -5.46 13.39
C LEU A 58 7.97 -6.26 12.19
N SER A 59 8.87 -5.69 11.39
CA SER A 59 9.37 -6.30 10.16
C SER A 59 10.64 -5.61 9.67
N ASP A 60 11.26 -6.21 8.67
CA ASP A 60 12.36 -5.62 7.93
C ASP A 60 12.26 -5.95 6.43
N GLY A 61 12.97 -5.20 5.61
CA GLY A 61 13.04 -5.44 4.18
C GLY A 61 14.25 -4.77 3.55
N VAL A 62 14.50 -5.10 2.29
CA VAL A 62 15.58 -4.52 1.49
C VAL A 62 14.97 -3.92 0.23
N THR A 63 15.36 -2.69 -0.11
CA THR A 63 14.85 -2.02 -1.31
C THR A 63 15.26 -2.76 -2.59
N ASN A 64 14.32 -2.90 -3.51
CA ASN A 64 14.58 -3.51 -4.81
C ASN A 64 15.35 -2.55 -5.76
N GLN A 65 15.56 -2.97 -7.01
CA GLN A 65 16.24 -2.18 -8.06
C GLN A 65 15.59 -0.82 -8.38
N ARG A 66 14.37 -0.56 -7.91
CA ARG A 66 13.68 0.73 -8.02
C ARG A 66 13.69 1.51 -6.70
N GLY A 67 14.54 1.14 -5.75
CA GLY A 67 14.63 1.77 -4.43
C GLY A 67 13.40 1.54 -3.54
N ARG A 68 12.58 0.51 -3.80
CA ARG A 68 11.27 0.33 -3.13
C ARG A 68 11.16 -0.95 -2.33
N ILE A 69 10.35 -0.89 -1.27
CA ILE A 69 9.75 -2.05 -0.60
C ILE A 69 8.24 -1.91 -0.77
N THR A 70 7.60 -2.84 -1.50
CA THR A 70 6.18 -2.73 -1.85
C THR A 70 5.24 -3.09 -0.72
N ALA A 71 5.70 -3.90 0.23
CA ALA A 71 4.94 -4.40 1.36
C ALA A 71 5.87 -4.55 2.56
N LEU A 72 5.85 -3.58 3.47
CA LEU A 72 6.68 -3.62 4.68
C LEU A 72 5.87 -3.98 5.93
N TYR A 73 4.54 -3.79 5.94
CA TYR A 73 3.74 -4.20 7.09
C TYR A 73 3.61 -5.74 7.16
N PRO A 74 3.73 -6.39 8.32
CA PRO A 74 3.47 -7.84 8.44
C PRO A 74 2.04 -8.20 8.01
N GLN A 75 1.84 -9.37 7.38
CA GLN A 75 0.51 -9.93 7.09
C GLN A 75 -0.03 -10.72 8.29
#